data_AF-A0A1S3C0U0-F1
#
_entry.id   AF-A0A1S3C0U0-F1
#
_cell.length_a   1.000
_cell.length_b   1.000
_cell.length_c   1.000
_cell.angle_alpha   90.00
_cell.angle_beta   90.00
_cell.angle_gamma   90.00
#
_symmetry.space_group_name_H-M   'P 1'
#
loop_
_entity.id
_entity.type
_entity.pdbx_description
1 polymer ?
#
loop_
_entity_poly.entity_id
_entity_poly.type
_entity_poly.pdbx_seq_one_letter_code
_entity_poly.pdbx_strand_id
1 'polypeptide(L)'
;MKPIFLNGPSIRKSRPKIQLHFLLLQAQENPHNGATVKFSNFERSASPDFVVFSPTMEFFLEEGKQLHDQCSTLVLPALSIGNVGQLAVDLLVSSMRAARIGYLDDPCVLPCIGNNAYEPLPMGELALPLEVYESTANALTLVQQRSPVIKGKVVDFAKNLADFIATCGKKHVVLLSSLDFGRWQQIDTSSGSQIHYLSSTKDDGTDDYCEQMGWRSLHEYDSEQSRWKYLSTLTEAKTTQEDGPPSDEELEEGDYLPSLPFASLFTFLKAKGIKVTCLLCYCSEGDNIPDAFNLAEATGKLLGLRPGDEGIKWVIPYSWKSVYGPPPDLSIF
;
A
#
# COMPACT_ATOMS: atom_id res chain seq x y z
N MET A 1 -41.61 -22.80 -35.06
CA MET A 1 -41.68 -23.90 -34.08
C MET A 1 -41.36 -23.34 -32.70
N LYS A 2 -42.22 -23.59 -31.70
CA LYS A 2 -42.05 -23.14 -30.30
C LYS A 2 -40.90 -23.90 -29.63
N PRO A 3 -40.17 -23.32 -28.66
CA PRO A 3 -39.35 -24.10 -27.73
C PRO A 3 -40.24 -24.74 -26.65
N ILE A 4 -39.96 -26.01 -26.37
CA ILE A 4 -40.59 -26.85 -25.36
C ILE A 4 -39.81 -26.66 -24.04
N PHE A 5 -40.51 -26.35 -22.95
CA PHE A 5 -39.95 -26.34 -21.59
C PHE A 5 -40.01 -27.76 -21.00
N LEU A 6 -38.87 -28.27 -20.53
CA LEU A 6 -38.81 -29.44 -19.66
C LEU A 6 -38.52 -28.98 -18.22
N ASN A 7 -39.53 -29.14 -17.34
CA ASN A 7 -39.41 -28.93 -15.91
C ASN A 7 -38.85 -30.20 -15.25
N GLY A 8 -37.74 -30.06 -14.51
CA GLY A 8 -37.22 -31.06 -13.56
C GLY A 8 -37.25 -30.53 -12.11
N PRO A 9 -37.30 -31.40 -11.09
CA PRO A 9 -37.82 -31.06 -9.77
C PRO A 9 -36.83 -30.30 -8.86
N SER A 10 -37.43 -29.48 -8.01
CA SER A 10 -36.83 -28.59 -7.02
C SER A 10 -36.06 -29.34 -5.92
N ILE A 11 -34.76 -29.05 -5.78
CA ILE A 11 -33.98 -29.40 -4.59
C ILE A 11 -33.72 -28.10 -3.82
N ARG A 12 -34.41 -27.95 -2.68
CA ARG A 12 -34.15 -26.88 -1.71
C ARG A 12 -32.77 -27.10 -1.08
N LYS A 13 -31.82 -26.21 -1.37
CA LYS A 13 -30.67 -25.95 -0.50
C LYS A 13 -30.72 -24.47 -0.10
N SER A 14 -30.87 -24.23 1.19
CA SER A 14 -30.76 -22.92 1.84
C SER A 14 -29.37 -22.34 1.57
N ARG A 15 -29.32 -21.25 0.79
CA ARG A 15 -28.15 -20.36 0.69
C ARG A 15 -28.50 -19.04 1.39
N PRO A 16 -27.59 -18.43 2.15
CA PRO A 16 -27.79 -17.07 2.65
C PRO A 16 -27.88 -16.13 1.44
N LYS A 17 -28.94 -15.31 1.39
CA LYS A 17 -29.10 -14.26 0.38
C LYS A 17 -28.10 -13.15 0.70
N ILE A 18 -27.00 -13.09 -0.03
CA ILE A 18 -26.20 -11.87 -0.14
C ILE A 18 -26.99 -10.94 -1.06
N GLN A 19 -27.55 -9.89 -0.47
CA GLN A 19 -28.32 -8.89 -1.19
C GLN A 19 -27.33 -7.83 -1.72
N LEU A 20 -26.74 -8.09 -2.89
CA LEU A 20 -25.99 -7.07 -3.64
C LEU A 20 -26.98 -5.95 -4.03
N HIS A 21 -26.90 -4.80 -3.38
CA HIS A 21 -27.56 -3.58 -3.85
C HIS A 21 -26.73 -3.01 -5.00
N PHE A 22 -27.11 -3.33 -6.24
CA PHE A 22 -26.66 -2.59 -7.41
C PHE A 22 -27.37 -1.23 -7.42
N LEU A 23 -26.63 -0.14 -7.28
CA LEU A 23 -27.14 1.19 -7.60
C LEU A 23 -27.14 1.33 -9.12
N LEU A 24 -28.30 1.10 -9.74
CA LEU A 24 -28.51 1.35 -11.16
C LEU A 24 -28.79 2.85 -11.36
N LEU A 25 -27.81 3.58 -11.91
CA LEU A 25 -28.05 4.93 -12.43
C LEU A 25 -28.82 4.80 -13.75
N GLN A 26 -30.12 5.08 -13.75
CA GLN A 26 -30.86 5.27 -14.99
C GLN A 26 -30.80 6.73 -15.42
N ALA A 27 -30.05 7.01 -16.49
CA ALA A 27 -30.18 8.25 -17.25
C ALA A 27 -31.34 8.08 -18.25
N GLN A 28 -32.36 8.95 -18.17
CA GLN A 28 -33.33 9.12 -19.26
C GLN A 28 -32.97 10.37 -20.06
N GLU A 29 -32.70 10.19 -21.35
CA GLU A 29 -32.56 11.30 -22.31
C GLU A 29 -33.95 11.78 -22.76
N ASN A 30 -34.14 13.10 -22.85
CA ASN A 30 -35.31 13.71 -23.49
C ASN A 30 -34.80 14.74 -24.52
N PRO A 31 -35.27 14.75 -25.79
CA PRO A 31 -34.51 15.37 -26.90
C PRO A 31 -34.61 16.90 -27.04
N HIS A 32 -35.23 17.62 -26.11
CA HIS A 32 -35.37 19.08 -26.20
C HIS A 32 -35.16 19.72 -24.82
N ASN A 33 -34.06 20.47 -24.70
CA ASN A 33 -33.45 21.11 -23.52
C ASN A 33 -32.47 20.25 -22.71
N GLY A 34 -31.27 20.81 -22.52
CA GLY A 34 -30.06 20.14 -22.01
C GLY A 34 -30.17 19.50 -20.62
N ALA A 35 -29.26 18.56 -20.36
CA ALA A 35 -29.20 17.72 -19.17
C ALA A 35 -29.18 18.55 -17.88
N THR A 36 -30.23 18.41 -17.08
CA THR A 36 -30.30 18.96 -15.71
C THR A 36 -30.49 17.79 -14.75
N VAL A 37 -29.50 17.52 -13.90
CA VAL A 37 -29.58 16.52 -12.83
C VAL A 37 -30.43 17.10 -11.70
N LYS A 38 -31.64 16.54 -11.48
CA LYS A 38 -32.48 16.89 -10.32
C LYS A 38 -32.18 15.94 -9.17
N PHE A 39 -31.65 16.47 -8.07
CA PHE A 39 -31.60 15.77 -6.79
C PHE A 39 -32.97 15.90 -6.11
N SER A 40 -33.67 14.80 -5.88
CA SER A 40 -34.86 14.79 -5.01
C SER A 40 -34.41 14.73 -3.55
N ASN A 41 -34.73 15.77 -2.78
CA ASN A 41 -34.58 15.81 -1.33
C ASN A 41 -35.39 14.66 -0.69
N PHE A 42 -34.73 13.81 0.09
CA PHE A 42 -35.40 12.89 1.01
C PHE A 42 -35.29 13.45 2.43
N GLU A 43 -36.43 13.74 3.04
CA GLU A 43 -36.53 14.19 4.42
C GLU A 43 -36.03 13.08 5.38
N ARG A 44 -35.19 13.47 6.35
CA ARG A 44 -34.67 12.59 7.40
C ARG A 44 -35.80 12.12 8.31
N SER A 45 -36.21 10.86 8.20
CA SER A 45 -36.81 10.14 9.34
C SER A 45 -35.67 9.51 10.15
N ALA A 46 -35.43 10.04 11.34
CA ALA A 46 -34.45 9.51 12.29
C ALA A 46 -34.92 8.16 12.85
N SER A 47 -34.26 7.07 12.43
CA SER A 47 -34.25 5.80 13.14
C SER A 47 -32.97 5.71 13.98
N PRO A 48 -33.04 5.40 15.29
CA PRO A 48 -31.89 5.47 16.19
C PRO A 48 -31.12 4.14 16.21
N ASP A 49 -30.67 3.68 15.04
CA ASP A 49 -29.77 2.52 14.90
C ASP A 49 -28.90 2.71 13.65
N PHE A 50 -28.17 3.83 13.57
CA PHE A 50 -26.98 3.86 12.72
C PHE A 50 -25.90 3.08 13.46
N VAL A 51 -25.82 1.78 13.20
CA VAL A 51 -24.58 1.04 13.41
C VAL A 51 -23.57 1.70 12.49
N VAL A 52 -22.69 2.53 13.06
CA VAL A 52 -21.46 2.95 12.39
C VAL A 52 -20.67 1.65 12.23
N PHE A 53 -20.83 0.99 11.09
CA PHE A 53 -19.83 0.02 10.65
C PHE A 53 -18.54 0.82 10.56
N SER A 54 -17.66 0.67 11.56
CA SER A 54 -16.25 0.92 11.38
C SER A 54 -15.76 -0.31 10.62
N PRO A 55 -15.56 -0.25 9.29
CA PRO A 55 -15.03 -1.39 8.58
C PRO A 55 -13.57 -1.46 8.97
N THR A 56 -13.22 -2.41 9.83
CA THR A 56 -11.82 -2.76 10.09
C THR A 56 -11.26 -3.40 8.83
N MET A 57 -9.95 -3.27 8.60
CA MET A 57 -9.28 -4.00 7.53
C MET A 57 -9.54 -5.52 7.66
N GLU A 58 -9.93 -6.15 6.57
CA GLU A 58 -10.17 -7.59 6.49
C GLU A 58 -9.11 -8.26 5.63
N PHE A 59 -8.64 -9.44 6.06
CA PHE A 59 -7.70 -10.26 5.29
C PHE A 59 -8.40 -11.48 4.70
N PHE A 60 -8.43 -11.55 3.37
CA PHE A 60 -9.00 -12.65 2.61
C PHE A 60 -7.89 -13.57 2.14
N LEU A 61 -7.79 -14.73 2.77
CA LEU A 61 -6.84 -15.78 2.39
C LEU A 61 -7.27 -16.44 1.07
N GLU A 62 -6.33 -16.65 0.16
CA GLU A 62 -6.57 -17.35 -1.09
C GLU A 62 -6.79 -18.85 -0.83
N GLU A 63 -7.65 -19.49 -1.63
CA GLU A 63 -8.09 -20.86 -1.39
C GLU A 63 -6.90 -21.83 -1.35
N GLY A 64 -6.77 -22.59 -0.26
CA GLY A 64 -5.66 -23.53 -0.05
C GLY A 64 -4.32 -22.90 0.34
N LYS A 65 -4.26 -21.59 0.59
CA LYS A 65 -3.07 -20.91 1.14
C LYS A 65 -3.17 -20.80 2.66
N GLN A 66 -2.05 -20.45 3.29
CA GLN A 66 -1.94 -20.11 4.71
C GLN A 66 -0.78 -19.14 4.92
N LEU A 67 -0.83 -18.36 5.99
CA LEU A 67 0.30 -17.57 6.45
C LEU A 67 1.38 -18.49 7.03
N HIS A 68 2.64 -18.18 6.73
CA HIS A 68 3.77 -18.97 7.20
C HIS A 68 4.48 -18.28 8.37
N ASP A 69 4.53 -18.93 9.53
CA ASP A 69 5.15 -18.40 10.75
C ASP A 69 6.65 -18.12 10.59
N GLN A 70 7.33 -18.85 9.71
CA GLN A 70 8.75 -18.60 9.41
C GLN A 70 8.99 -17.26 8.72
N CYS A 71 7.98 -16.66 8.08
CA CYS A 71 8.09 -15.37 7.42
C CYS A 71 7.99 -14.24 8.45
N SER A 72 9.04 -14.05 9.26
CA SER A 72 9.01 -13.10 10.38
C SER A 72 9.17 -11.64 9.97
N THR A 73 9.60 -11.37 8.74
CA THR A 73 9.84 -10.03 8.21
C THR A 73 8.85 -9.70 7.11
N LEU A 74 8.30 -8.49 7.16
CA LEU A 74 7.34 -7.97 6.19
C LEU A 74 7.92 -6.75 5.48
N VAL A 75 7.83 -6.70 4.15
CA VAL A 75 8.17 -5.51 3.35
C VAL A 75 6.87 -4.85 2.88
N LEU A 76 6.75 -3.54 3.09
CA LEU A 76 5.55 -2.77 2.81
C LEU A 76 5.92 -1.44 2.12
N PRO A 77 5.35 -1.12 0.95
CA PRO A 77 5.52 0.18 0.36
C PRO A 77 4.63 1.21 1.06
N ALA A 78 5.14 2.42 1.23
CA ALA A 78 4.35 3.60 1.52
C ALA A 78 4.15 4.39 0.22
N LEU A 79 2.91 4.77 -0.06
CA LEU A 79 2.57 5.49 -1.29
C LEU A 79 3.19 6.90 -1.28
N SER A 80 4.09 7.16 -2.22
CA SER A 80 4.90 8.39 -2.27
C SER A 80 5.25 8.78 -3.71
N ILE A 81 5.97 9.90 -3.88
CA ILE A 81 6.36 10.45 -5.19
C ILE A 81 7.06 9.40 -6.06
N GLY A 82 6.70 9.32 -7.35
CA GLY A 82 7.33 8.38 -8.28
C GLY A 82 6.99 6.89 -8.04
N ASN A 83 6.15 6.55 -7.06
CA ASN A 83 5.75 5.18 -6.72
C ASN A 83 6.94 4.22 -6.48
N VAL A 84 8.09 4.73 -6.05
CA VAL A 84 9.34 3.96 -5.99
C VAL A 84 9.21 2.74 -5.08
N GLY A 85 8.56 2.90 -3.92
CA GLY A 85 8.31 1.80 -2.99
C GLY A 85 7.49 0.68 -3.61
N GLN A 86 6.40 1.01 -4.33
CA GLN A 86 5.56 0.01 -4.99
C GLN A 86 6.31 -0.69 -6.12
N LEU A 87 7.10 0.04 -6.91
CA LEU A 87 7.95 -0.51 -7.97
C LEU A 87 9.05 -1.42 -7.40
N ALA A 88 9.63 -1.08 -6.25
CA ALA A 88 10.62 -1.92 -5.57
C ALA A 88 10.00 -3.23 -5.06
N VAL A 89 8.80 -3.17 -4.48
CA VAL A 89 8.07 -4.39 -4.10
C VAL A 89 7.72 -5.25 -5.31
N ASP A 90 7.39 -4.63 -6.44
CA ASP A 90 7.17 -5.32 -7.70
C ASP A 90 8.38 -6.17 -8.14
N LEU A 91 9.58 -5.58 -8.06
CA LEU A 91 10.83 -6.28 -8.30
C LEU A 91 11.04 -7.42 -7.29
N LEU A 92 10.78 -7.21 -6.00
CA LEU A 92 10.93 -8.25 -4.97
C LEU A 92 9.99 -9.43 -5.22
N VAL A 93 8.70 -9.18 -5.47
CA VAL A 93 7.70 -10.22 -5.76
C VAL A 93 8.11 -11.02 -6.99
N SER A 94 8.45 -10.34 -8.08
CA SER A 94 8.80 -11.00 -9.35
C SER A 94 10.12 -11.77 -9.26
N SER A 95 11.13 -11.23 -8.59
CA SER A 95 12.48 -11.84 -8.51
C SER A 95 12.50 -13.05 -7.59
N MET A 96 11.74 -13.00 -6.49
CA MET A 96 11.65 -14.11 -5.54
C MET A 96 10.60 -15.15 -5.93
N ARG A 97 9.83 -14.89 -7.00
CA ARG A 97 8.63 -15.68 -7.36
C ARG A 97 7.72 -15.88 -6.14
N ALA A 98 7.49 -14.78 -5.42
CA ALA A 98 6.69 -14.82 -4.20
C ALA A 98 5.26 -15.22 -4.57
N ALA A 99 4.70 -16.19 -3.83
CA ALA A 99 3.35 -16.66 -4.08
C ALA A 99 2.36 -15.74 -3.40
N ARG A 100 1.29 -15.34 -4.10
CA ARG A 100 0.17 -14.65 -3.45
C ARG A 100 -0.48 -15.60 -2.43
N ILE A 101 -0.77 -15.05 -1.26
CA ILE A 101 -1.43 -15.77 -0.16
C ILE A 101 -2.80 -15.19 0.17
N GLY A 102 -3.07 -13.95 -0.21
CA GLY A 102 -4.36 -13.32 0.04
C GLY A 102 -4.39 -11.83 -0.29
N TYR A 103 -5.47 -11.20 0.14
CA TYR A 103 -5.82 -9.81 -0.17
C TYR A 103 -6.23 -9.08 1.09
N LEU A 104 -5.97 -7.78 1.13
CA LEU A 104 -6.50 -6.91 2.19
C LEU A 104 -7.62 -6.06 1.60
N ASP A 105 -8.75 -6.02 2.29
CA ASP A 105 -9.83 -5.07 2.01
C ASP A 105 -9.84 -4.02 3.12
N ASP A 106 -9.77 -2.75 2.72
CA ASP A 106 -9.76 -1.63 3.65
C ASP A 106 -10.59 -0.47 3.08
N PRO A 107 -11.52 0.11 3.87
CA PRO A 107 -12.40 1.17 3.39
C PRO A 107 -11.67 2.48 3.06
N CYS A 108 -10.41 2.63 3.48
CA CYS A 108 -9.57 3.79 3.20
C CYS A 108 -8.87 3.68 1.84
N VAL A 109 -8.94 2.56 1.13
CA VAL A 109 -8.25 2.35 -0.14
C VAL A 109 -9.25 2.37 -1.30
N LEU A 110 -8.93 3.08 -2.38
CA LEU A 110 -9.80 3.09 -3.55
C LEU A 110 -9.85 1.71 -4.22
N PRO A 111 -11.04 1.21 -4.61
CA PRO A 111 -11.15 -0.06 -5.30
C PRO A 111 -10.50 0.04 -6.70
N CYS A 112 -9.75 -0.98 -7.07
CA CYS A 112 -9.22 -1.18 -8.41
C CYS A 112 -9.22 -2.68 -8.76
N ILE A 113 -9.18 -2.95 -10.05
CA ILE A 113 -9.07 -4.30 -10.60
C ILE A 113 -8.20 -4.23 -11.85
N GLY A 114 -7.25 -5.14 -11.97
CA GLY A 114 -6.37 -5.26 -13.13
C GLY A 114 -6.11 -6.70 -13.50
N ASN A 115 -5.42 -6.89 -14.62
CA ASN A 115 -4.83 -8.18 -14.97
C ASN A 115 -3.69 -8.53 -14.01
N ASN A 116 -3.34 -9.81 -13.90
CA ASN A 116 -2.14 -10.25 -13.20
C ASN A 116 -0.91 -9.44 -13.66
N ALA A 117 -0.24 -8.80 -12.70
CA ALA A 117 0.88 -7.90 -12.95
C ALA A 117 2.21 -8.63 -13.20
N TYR A 118 2.34 -9.89 -12.76
CA TYR A 118 3.61 -10.61 -12.71
C TYR A 118 3.72 -11.67 -13.79
N GLU A 119 2.62 -12.36 -14.12
CA GLU A 119 2.62 -13.46 -15.08
C GLU A 119 1.45 -13.35 -16.07
N PRO A 120 1.65 -13.72 -17.36
CA PRO A 120 0.57 -13.76 -18.34
C PRO A 120 -0.37 -14.96 -18.14
N LEU A 121 0.05 -15.94 -17.33
CA LEU A 121 -0.66 -17.18 -17.03
C LEU A 121 -0.55 -17.48 -15.52
N PRO A 122 -1.54 -18.16 -14.91
CA PRO A 122 -2.79 -18.58 -15.53
C PRO A 122 -3.72 -17.38 -15.82
N MET A 123 -4.55 -17.50 -16.84
CA MET A 123 -5.55 -16.47 -17.14
C MET A 123 -6.61 -16.42 -16.04
N GLY A 124 -7.12 -15.22 -15.77
CA GLY A 124 -8.23 -15.01 -14.82
C GLY A 124 -7.79 -14.65 -13.40
N GLU A 125 -6.49 -14.61 -13.12
CA GLU A 125 -5.99 -14.00 -11.89
C GLU A 125 -6.02 -12.48 -11.99
N LEU A 126 -6.71 -11.86 -11.05
CA LEU A 126 -6.89 -10.42 -10.98
C LEU A 126 -5.86 -9.82 -10.03
N ALA A 127 -5.35 -8.65 -10.38
CA ALA A 127 -4.64 -7.78 -9.44
C ALA A 127 -5.68 -6.93 -8.69
N LEU A 128 -5.56 -6.89 -7.36
CA LEU A 128 -6.44 -6.16 -6.45
C LEU A 128 -5.70 -5.01 -5.74
N PRO A 129 -6.39 -4.11 -5.02
CA PRO A 129 -5.79 -2.90 -4.42
C PRO A 129 -4.65 -3.18 -3.45
N LEU A 130 -4.81 -4.20 -2.60
CA LEU A 130 -3.84 -4.61 -1.61
C LEU A 130 -3.70 -6.13 -1.67
N GLU A 131 -2.50 -6.60 -1.97
CA GLU A 131 -2.19 -8.01 -2.14
C GLU A 131 -1.05 -8.41 -1.21
N VAL A 132 -1.14 -9.59 -0.61
CA VAL A 132 -0.11 -10.14 0.26
C VAL A 132 0.52 -11.35 -0.41
N TYR A 133 1.83 -11.31 -0.53
CA TYR A 133 2.67 -12.35 -1.11
C TYR A 133 3.63 -12.90 -0.06
N GLU A 134 4.05 -14.16 -0.20
CA GLU A 134 5.09 -14.75 0.62
C GLU A 134 6.16 -15.44 -0.23
N SER A 135 7.41 -15.27 0.20
CA SER A 135 8.55 -16.06 -0.27
C SER A 135 9.09 -16.86 0.91
N THR A 136 8.65 -18.11 1.04
CA THR A 136 9.07 -19.00 2.13
C THR A 136 10.57 -19.31 2.09
N ALA A 137 11.16 -19.37 0.89
CA ALA A 137 12.60 -19.56 0.70
C ALA A 137 13.43 -18.40 1.29
N ASN A 138 12.86 -17.20 1.33
CA ASN A 138 13.50 -16.00 1.87
C ASN A 138 12.95 -15.60 3.25
N ALA A 139 11.99 -16.35 3.80
CA ALA A 139 11.28 -16.01 5.04
C ALA A 139 10.67 -14.58 5.02
N LEU A 140 10.12 -14.16 3.88
CA LEU A 140 9.55 -12.82 3.69
C LEU A 140 8.06 -12.85 3.36
N THR A 141 7.35 -11.90 3.95
CA THR A 141 6.03 -11.45 3.50
C THR A 141 6.18 -10.11 2.78
N LEU A 142 5.50 -9.94 1.66
CA LEU A 142 5.53 -8.73 0.85
C LEU A 142 4.08 -8.24 0.70
N VAL A 143 3.81 -6.99 1.02
CA VAL A 143 2.52 -6.36 0.76
C VAL A 143 2.68 -5.47 -0.47
N GLN A 144 1.83 -5.64 -1.48
CA GLN A 144 1.80 -4.76 -2.64
C GLN A 144 0.53 -3.90 -2.60
N GLN A 145 0.69 -2.59 -2.81
CA GLN A 145 -0.39 -1.63 -2.89
C GLN A 145 -0.50 -1.06 -4.30
N ARG A 146 -1.62 -1.31 -4.98
CA ARG A 146 -1.91 -0.83 -6.35
C ARG A 146 -2.75 0.44 -6.37
N SER A 147 -3.57 0.65 -5.35
CA SER A 147 -4.50 1.77 -5.27
C SER A 147 -4.03 2.85 -4.32
N PRO A 148 -4.40 4.13 -4.57
CA PRO A 148 -4.19 5.20 -3.60
C PRO A 148 -5.11 5.05 -2.39
N VAL A 149 -4.64 5.60 -1.27
CA VAL A 149 -5.44 5.82 -0.07
C VAL A 149 -6.33 7.05 -0.32
N ILE A 150 -7.58 6.99 0.13
CA ILE A 150 -8.54 8.11 0.07
C ILE A 150 -7.95 9.34 0.78
N LYS A 151 -8.10 10.52 0.18
CA LYS A 151 -7.60 11.78 0.75
C LYS A 151 -8.16 11.95 2.18
N GLY A 152 -7.27 12.27 3.12
CA GLY A 152 -7.60 12.43 4.54
C GLY A 152 -7.73 11.12 5.33
N LYS A 153 -7.53 9.95 4.71
CA LYS A 153 -7.66 8.63 5.36
C LYS A 153 -6.33 7.91 5.61
N VAL A 154 -5.19 8.58 5.39
CA VAL A 154 -3.85 8.00 5.56
C VAL A 154 -3.60 7.50 6.98
N VAL A 155 -4.03 8.26 8.00
CA VAL A 155 -3.90 7.87 9.40
C VAL A 155 -4.77 6.66 9.74
N ASP A 156 -6.04 6.67 9.30
CA ASP A 156 -6.97 5.55 9.49
C ASP A 156 -6.42 4.27 8.83
N PHE A 157 -5.94 4.39 7.59
CA PHE A 157 -5.30 3.30 6.86
C PHE A 157 -4.05 2.76 7.59
N ALA A 158 -3.17 3.65 8.06
CA ALA A 158 -1.96 3.25 8.76
C ALA A 158 -2.28 2.53 10.08
N LYS A 159 -3.28 2.99 10.81
CA LYS A 159 -3.79 2.34 12.02
C LYS A 159 -4.32 0.94 11.72
N ASN A 160 -5.22 0.83 10.74
CA ASN A 160 -5.81 -0.46 10.34
C ASN A 160 -4.73 -1.47 9.90
N LEU A 161 -3.76 -1.03 9.10
CA LEU A 161 -2.69 -1.88 8.62
C LEU A 161 -1.73 -2.30 9.74
N ALA A 162 -1.41 -1.40 10.67
CA ALA A 162 -0.60 -1.72 11.84
C ALA A 162 -1.31 -2.72 12.78
N ASP A 163 -2.63 -2.57 12.97
CA ASP A 163 -3.46 -3.53 13.71
C ASP A 163 -3.41 -4.92 13.04
N PHE A 164 -3.59 -4.99 11.71
CA PHE A 164 -3.47 -6.23 10.95
C PHE A 164 -2.08 -6.87 11.10
N ILE A 165 -0.99 -6.11 10.88
CA ILE A 165 0.37 -6.64 10.94
C ILE A 165 0.71 -7.15 12.35
N ALA A 166 0.23 -6.48 13.40
CA ALA A 166 0.40 -6.92 14.78
C ALA A 166 -0.25 -8.29 15.06
N THR A 167 -1.36 -8.61 14.38
CA THR A 167 -2.01 -9.94 14.50
C THR A 167 -1.26 -11.05 13.74
N CYS A 168 -0.40 -10.70 12.79
CA CYS A 168 0.32 -11.65 11.94
C CYS A 168 1.65 -12.15 12.54
N GLY A 169 2.01 -11.71 13.76
CA GLY A 169 3.24 -12.15 14.44
C GLY A 169 4.55 -11.69 13.76
N LYS A 170 4.49 -10.69 12.88
CA LYS A 170 5.68 -10.14 12.21
C LYS A 170 6.55 -9.39 13.22
N LYS A 171 7.85 -9.65 13.19
CA LYS A 171 8.83 -9.09 14.14
C LYS A 171 9.51 -7.84 13.61
N HIS A 172 9.66 -7.76 12.29
CA HIS A 172 10.32 -6.66 11.60
C HIS A 172 9.52 -6.25 10.37
N VAL A 173 9.25 -4.95 10.23
CA VAL A 173 8.67 -4.35 9.03
C VAL A 173 9.71 -3.45 8.37
N VAL A 174 9.91 -3.65 7.06
CA VAL A 174 10.71 -2.76 6.22
C VAL A 174 9.76 -1.91 5.39
N LEU A 175 9.73 -0.60 5.65
CA LEU A 175 8.91 0.35 4.90
C LEU A 175 9.71 0.92 3.73
N LEU A 176 9.16 0.87 2.52
CA LEU A 176 9.80 1.41 1.32
C LEU A 176 9.08 2.68 0.89
N SER A 177 9.76 3.81 0.86
CA SER A 177 9.19 5.09 0.43
C SER A 177 10.21 5.90 -0.34
N SER A 178 9.73 6.91 -1.04
CA SER A 178 10.55 7.96 -1.64
C SER A 178 10.23 9.32 -1.05
N LEU A 179 11.17 10.25 -1.21
CA LEU A 179 11.10 11.65 -0.80
C LEU A 179 11.27 12.54 -2.02
N ASP A 180 10.76 13.77 -1.93
CA ASP A 180 10.84 14.76 -3.00
C ASP A 180 12.28 15.28 -3.15
N PHE A 181 12.89 15.01 -4.31
CA PHE A 181 14.23 15.50 -4.65
C PHE A 181 14.36 17.02 -4.54
N GLY A 182 13.28 17.78 -4.79
CA GLY A 182 13.26 19.23 -4.64
C GLY A 182 13.49 19.70 -3.20
N ARG A 183 13.27 18.82 -2.21
CA ARG A 183 13.55 19.08 -0.79
C ARG A 183 14.91 18.56 -0.34
N TRP A 184 15.71 18.01 -1.25
CA TRP A 184 17.02 17.51 -0.91
C TRP A 184 18.02 18.66 -0.71
N GLN A 185 18.21 19.08 0.54
CA GLN A 185 19.03 20.24 0.87
C GLN A 185 20.55 19.99 0.83
N GLN A 186 20.99 18.73 1.00
CA GLN A 186 22.41 18.37 1.00
C GLN A 186 22.71 17.23 0.03
N ILE A 187 23.01 17.58 -1.22
CA ILE A 187 23.55 16.65 -2.21
C ILE A 187 25.02 16.41 -1.86
N ASP A 188 25.28 15.51 -0.93
CA ASP A 188 26.61 14.98 -0.76
C ASP A 188 26.83 13.82 -1.75
N THR A 189 27.52 14.14 -2.85
CA THR A 189 27.90 13.24 -3.94
C THR A 189 29.05 12.29 -3.58
N SER A 190 29.61 12.38 -2.37
CA SER A 190 30.73 11.53 -1.96
C SER A 190 30.31 10.12 -1.53
N SER A 191 29.05 9.92 -1.13
CA SER A 191 28.52 8.59 -0.80
C SER A 191 28.04 7.83 -2.04
N GLY A 192 28.52 6.61 -2.24
CA GLY A 192 28.06 5.75 -3.34
C GLY A 192 26.62 5.23 -3.21
N SER A 193 25.95 5.44 -2.07
CA SER A 193 24.56 5.05 -1.85
C SER A 193 23.71 6.27 -1.50
N GLN A 194 22.61 6.45 -2.22
CA GLN A 194 21.63 7.52 -1.98
C GLN A 194 20.49 7.08 -1.04
N ILE A 195 20.70 5.99 -0.30
CA ILE A 195 19.70 5.43 0.61
C ILE A 195 19.76 6.19 1.93
N HIS A 196 18.60 6.72 2.30
CA HIS A 196 18.32 7.26 3.61
C HIS A 196 17.51 6.23 4.41
N TYR A 197 17.61 6.26 5.73
CA TYR A 197 16.86 5.36 6.58
C TYR A 197 16.31 6.04 7.84
N LEU A 198 15.22 5.48 8.36
CA LEU A 198 14.70 5.78 9.70
C LEU A 198 14.39 4.45 10.38
N SER A 199 14.92 4.22 11.57
CA SER A 199 14.78 2.94 12.28
C SER A 199 14.15 3.13 13.65
N SER A 200 13.33 2.17 14.07
CA SER A 200 12.81 2.12 15.44
C SER A 200 13.78 1.46 16.44
N THR A 201 14.99 1.10 16.01
CA THR A 201 15.99 0.43 16.87
C THR A 201 16.47 1.33 18.01
N LYS A 202 16.62 2.64 17.74
CA LYS A 202 16.95 3.67 18.73
C LYS A 202 15.91 4.79 18.69
N ASP A 203 15.79 5.54 19.77
CA ASP A 203 14.80 6.62 19.89
C ASP A 203 15.08 7.80 18.94
N ASP A 204 16.34 8.03 18.61
CA ASP A 204 16.79 9.06 17.66
C ASP A 204 16.61 8.67 16.18
N GLY A 205 16.07 7.48 15.91
CA GLY A 205 15.85 7.01 14.55
C GLY A 205 17.04 6.28 13.91
N THR A 206 18.17 6.13 14.61
CA THR A 206 19.40 5.54 14.05
C THR A 206 19.48 4.02 14.24
N ASP A 207 20.33 3.36 13.44
CA ASP A 207 20.59 1.92 13.47
C ASP A 207 22.01 1.60 13.00
N ASP A 208 22.82 1.03 13.90
CA ASP A 208 24.23 0.71 13.63
C ASP A 208 24.39 -0.21 12.42
N TYR A 209 23.40 -1.09 12.16
CA TYR A 209 23.45 -2.00 11.00
C TYR A 209 23.26 -1.25 9.68
N CYS A 210 22.39 -0.23 9.65
CA CYS A 210 22.21 0.63 8.48
C CYS A 210 23.44 1.53 8.25
N GLU A 211 24.05 2.04 9.32
CA GLU A 211 25.28 2.85 9.25
C GLU A 211 26.47 2.03 8.71
N GLN A 212 26.60 0.77 9.10
CA GLN A 212 27.61 -0.14 8.56
C GLN A 212 27.47 -0.38 7.05
N MET A 213 26.27 -0.22 6.49
CA MET A 213 26.03 -0.27 5.04
C MET A 213 26.35 1.05 4.33
N GLY A 214 26.75 2.09 5.08
CA GLY A 214 27.02 3.42 4.56
C GLY A 214 25.76 4.22 4.21
N TRP A 215 24.60 3.85 4.77
CA TRP A 215 23.35 4.58 4.56
C TRP A 215 23.23 5.73 5.54
N ARG A 216 22.51 6.78 5.11
CA ARG A 216 22.35 8.00 5.91
C ARG A 216 21.09 7.91 6.76
N SER A 217 21.19 8.24 8.04
CA SER A 217 19.98 8.45 8.84
C SER A 217 19.20 9.66 8.31
N LEU A 218 17.88 9.64 8.50
CA LEU A 218 17.00 10.75 8.18
C LEU A 218 17.14 11.82 9.26
N HIS A 219 18.13 12.71 9.11
CA HIS A 219 18.49 13.73 10.09
C HIS A 219 17.38 14.74 10.42
N GLU A 220 16.41 14.90 9.53
CA GLU A 220 15.24 15.76 9.72
C GLU A 220 14.16 15.10 10.60
N TYR A 221 14.35 13.85 11.02
CA TYR A 221 13.49 13.20 12.00
C TYR A 221 13.72 13.80 13.39
N ASP A 222 12.66 14.35 13.98
CA ASP A 222 12.62 14.81 15.36
C ASP A 222 11.32 14.33 16.02
N SER A 223 11.45 13.41 16.98
CA SER A 223 10.29 12.89 17.73
C SER A 223 9.59 13.96 18.57
N GLU A 224 10.30 15.06 18.89
CA GLU A 224 9.77 16.14 19.70
C GLU A 224 9.01 17.20 18.90
N GLN A 225 9.08 17.15 17.57
CA GLN A 225 8.34 18.05 16.69
C GLN A 225 6.82 17.83 16.83
N SER A 226 6.06 18.92 16.74
CA SER A 226 4.60 18.96 16.93
C SER A 226 3.84 17.85 16.18
N ARG A 227 4.15 17.64 14.90
CA ARG A 227 3.42 16.68 14.05
C ARG A 227 3.78 15.23 14.33
N TRP A 228 5.03 14.92 14.66
CA TRP A 228 5.43 13.57 15.12
C TRP A 228 4.81 13.25 16.49
N LYS A 229 4.75 14.23 17.40
CA LYS A 229 4.01 14.10 18.66
C LYS A 229 2.52 13.87 18.42
N TYR A 230 1.90 14.61 17.51
CA TYR A 230 0.51 14.41 17.14
C TYR A 230 0.24 12.98 16.62
N LEU A 231 1.08 12.47 15.71
CA LEU A 231 0.97 11.07 15.28
C LEU A 231 1.10 10.09 16.46
N SER A 232 2.00 10.39 17.40
CA SER A 232 2.22 9.55 18.59
C SER A 232 1.01 9.57 19.53
N THR A 233 0.39 10.72 19.79
CA THR A 233 -0.82 10.80 20.64
C THR A 233 -2.00 10.04 20.04
N LEU A 234 -2.11 9.99 18.70
CA LEU A 234 -3.13 9.19 18.02
C LEU A 234 -2.95 7.68 18.21
N THR A 235 -1.74 7.20 18.54
CA THR A 235 -1.51 5.79 18.85
C THR A 235 -2.05 5.40 20.23
N GLU A 236 -2.09 6.34 21.18
CA GLU A 236 -2.53 6.15 22.56
C GLU A 236 -4.03 6.43 22.72
N ALA A 237 -4.58 7.32 21.89
CA ALA A 237 -5.98 7.71 21.94
C ALA A 237 -6.90 6.53 21.58
N LYS A 238 -7.59 5.99 22.59
CA LYS A 238 -8.81 5.19 22.40
C LYS A 238 -9.93 6.10 21.90
N THR A 239 -9.90 6.47 20.62
CA THR A 239 -11.07 6.95 19.86
C THR A 239 -11.98 7.93 20.64
N THR A 240 -11.44 9.04 21.17
CA THR A 240 -12.29 10.13 21.71
C THR A 240 -11.54 11.46 21.74
N GLN A 241 -11.53 12.17 20.62
CA GLN A 241 -11.91 13.59 20.47
C GLN A 241 -11.42 14.14 19.11
N GLU A 242 -12.31 14.90 18.47
CA GLU A 242 -12.13 15.60 17.20
C GLU A 242 -11.32 16.89 17.40
N ASP A 243 -10.03 16.80 17.71
CA ASP A 243 -9.13 17.85 17.23
C ASP A 243 -8.75 17.46 15.81
N GLY A 244 -9.36 18.15 14.84
CA GLY A 244 -9.08 17.92 13.43
C GLY A 244 -7.58 18.05 13.14
N PRO A 245 -7.05 17.37 12.11
CA PRO A 245 -5.68 17.56 11.71
C PRO A 245 -5.40 19.06 11.49
N PRO A 246 -4.19 19.56 11.78
CA PRO A 246 -3.78 20.90 11.37
C PRO A 246 -4.11 21.10 9.89
N SER A 247 -4.69 22.25 9.54
CA SER A 247 -5.12 22.49 8.16
C SER A 247 -3.95 22.36 7.18
N ASP A 248 -4.19 21.80 5.99
CA ASP A 248 -3.18 21.68 4.92
C ASP A 248 -2.58 23.05 4.49
N GLU A 249 -3.19 24.16 4.92
CA GLU A 249 -2.79 25.54 4.60
C GLU A 249 -1.71 26.11 5.55
N GLU A 250 -1.36 25.40 6.64
CA GLU A 250 -0.35 25.80 7.65
C GLU A 250 0.86 24.86 7.69
N LEU A 251 1.25 24.23 6.57
CA LEU A 251 2.43 23.35 6.54
C LEU A 251 3.72 24.16 6.70
N GLU A 252 4.35 24.07 7.88
CA GLU A 252 5.71 24.57 8.07
C GLU A 252 6.71 23.69 7.29
N GLU A 253 7.91 24.22 7.01
CA GLU A 253 8.93 23.51 6.23
C GLU A 253 9.31 22.15 6.86
N GLY A 254 9.24 22.04 8.19
CA GLY A 254 9.47 20.80 8.95
C GLY A 254 8.34 19.77 8.87
N ASP A 255 7.14 20.13 8.43
CA ASP A 255 5.98 19.23 8.48
C ASP A 255 5.92 18.21 7.33
N TYR A 256 6.83 18.33 6.37
CA TYR A 256 6.83 17.50 5.18
C TYR A 256 6.94 16.00 5.48
N LEU A 257 7.99 15.56 6.16
CA LEU A 257 8.20 14.16 6.48
C LEU A 257 7.03 13.55 7.27
N PRO A 258 6.58 14.15 8.40
CA PRO A 258 5.44 13.63 9.15
C PRO A 258 4.10 13.72 8.41
N SER A 259 4.01 14.44 7.28
CA SER A 259 2.82 14.41 6.40
C SER A 259 2.79 13.21 5.44
N LEU A 260 3.93 12.56 5.19
CA LEU A 260 4.03 11.45 4.24
C LEU A 260 3.48 10.15 4.83
N PRO A 261 2.90 9.25 4.01
CA PRO A 261 2.30 8.00 4.50
C PRO A 261 3.25 7.10 5.31
N PHE A 262 4.55 7.09 4.97
CA PHE A 262 5.53 6.28 5.71
C PHE A 262 5.63 6.69 7.18
N ALA A 263 5.46 7.97 7.51
CA ALA A 263 5.59 8.49 8.87
C ALA A 263 4.44 8.02 9.77
N SER A 264 3.22 7.99 9.23
CA SER A 264 2.06 7.40 9.93
C SER A 264 2.29 5.90 10.14
N LEU A 265 2.64 5.15 9.08
CA LEU A 265 2.93 3.72 9.17
C LEU A 265 4.03 3.41 10.19
N PHE A 266 5.14 4.15 10.15
CA PHE A 266 6.25 4.01 11.09
C PHE A 266 5.80 4.20 12.53
N THR A 267 5.07 5.29 12.81
CA THR A 267 4.62 5.63 14.17
C THR A 267 3.65 4.58 14.71
N PHE A 268 2.63 4.18 13.94
CA PHE A 268 1.65 3.18 14.38
C PHE A 268 2.27 1.79 14.56
N LEU A 269 3.17 1.35 13.67
CA LEU A 269 3.86 0.07 13.80
C LEU A 269 4.84 0.06 14.99
N LYS A 270 5.59 1.16 15.20
CA LYS A 270 6.46 1.33 16.37
C LYS A 270 5.66 1.25 17.67
N ALA A 271 4.49 1.89 17.74
CA ALA A 271 3.61 1.84 18.90
C ALA A 271 3.03 0.44 19.19
N LYS A 272 2.95 -0.45 18.18
CA LYS A 272 2.62 -1.87 18.35
C LYS A 272 3.79 -2.74 18.84
N GLY A 273 4.96 -2.14 19.09
CA GLY A 273 6.17 -2.86 19.52
C GLY A 273 6.84 -3.64 18.40
N ILE A 274 6.50 -3.36 17.14
CA ILE A 274 7.12 -3.99 15.97
C ILE A 274 8.41 -3.23 15.63
N LYS A 275 9.50 -3.94 15.33
CA LYS A 275 10.70 -3.28 14.79
C LYS A 275 10.37 -2.74 13.41
N VAL A 276 10.65 -1.47 13.14
CA VAL A 276 10.42 -0.83 11.84
C VAL A 276 11.72 -0.25 11.30
N THR A 277 11.99 -0.47 10.02
CA THR A 277 13.07 0.20 9.29
C THR A 277 12.51 0.77 7.99
N CYS A 278 12.50 2.09 7.87
CA CYS A 278 12.18 2.78 6.63
C CYS A 278 13.44 2.86 5.77
N LEU A 279 13.34 2.44 4.51
CA LEU A 279 14.32 2.73 3.47
C LEU A 279 13.73 3.78 2.54
N LEU A 280 14.49 4.85 2.34
CA LEU A 280 14.06 6.08 1.70
C LEU A 280 15.05 6.43 0.59
N CYS A 281 14.53 6.90 -0.54
CA CYS A 281 15.36 7.52 -1.58
C CYS A 281 14.70 8.81 -2.07
N TYR A 282 15.52 9.78 -2.47
CA TYR A 282 15.02 10.99 -3.10
C TYR A 282 14.79 10.74 -4.58
N CYS A 283 13.63 11.12 -5.10
CA CYS A 283 13.35 11.03 -6.53
C CYS A 283 12.49 12.19 -7.03
N SER A 284 12.43 12.34 -8.35
CA SER A 284 11.55 13.30 -9.04
C SER A 284 10.43 12.56 -9.76
N GLU A 285 9.39 13.28 -10.17
CA GLU A 285 8.38 12.70 -11.06
C GLU A 285 9.00 12.25 -12.39
N GLY A 286 8.48 11.16 -12.95
CA GLY A 286 8.94 10.60 -14.21
C GLY A 286 9.26 9.12 -14.12
N ASP A 287 10.29 8.70 -14.86
CA ASP A 287 10.75 7.31 -14.88
C ASP A 287 11.60 6.99 -13.65
N ASN A 288 10.97 6.32 -12.70
CA ASN A 288 11.54 5.95 -11.41
C ASN A 288 11.99 4.48 -11.35
N ILE A 289 12.11 3.82 -12.51
CA ILE A 289 12.62 2.44 -12.58
C ILE A 289 14.00 2.32 -11.91
N PRO A 290 15.01 3.18 -12.20
CA PRO A 290 16.33 3.07 -11.59
C PRO A 290 16.28 3.21 -10.06
N ASP A 291 15.47 4.12 -9.54
CA ASP A 291 15.29 4.33 -8.10
C ASP A 291 14.66 3.11 -7.44
N ALA A 292 13.71 2.46 -8.12
CA ALA A 292 13.08 1.23 -7.64
C ALA A 292 14.09 0.08 -7.54
N PHE A 293 14.99 -0.07 -8.51
CA PHE A 293 16.09 -1.03 -8.44
C PHE A 293 17.02 -0.72 -7.27
N ASN A 294 17.40 0.54 -7.07
CA ASN A 294 18.26 0.95 -5.96
C ASN A 294 17.62 0.63 -4.60
N LEU A 295 16.33 0.92 -4.44
CA LEU A 295 15.60 0.68 -3.19
C LEU A 295 15.36 -0.83 -2.95
N ALA A 296 15.11 -1.60 -4.01
CA ALA A 296 15.01 -3.06 -3.93
C ALA A 296 16.35 -3.71 -3.57
N GLU A 297 17.46 -3.23 -4.14
CA GLU A 297 18.83 -3.66 -3.81
C GLU A 297 19.19 -3.35 -2.35
N ALA A 298 18.83 -2.16 -1.86
CA ALA A 298 18.99 -1.79 -0.46
C ALA A 298 18.19 -2.74 0.45
N THR A 299 16.94 -3.03 0.10
CA THR A 299 16.10 -4.00 0.82
C THR A 299 16.76 -5.39 0.82
N GLY A 300 17.30 -5.82 -0.31
CA GLY A 300 18.10 -7.03 -0.48
C GLY A 300 19.24 -7.13 0.52
N LYS A 301 20.06 -6.07 0.59
CA LYS A 301 21.21 -5.96 1.49
C LYS A 301 20.80 -5.95 2.96
N LEU A 302 19.78 -5.17 3.34
CA LEU A 302 19.25 -5.10 4.71
C LEU A 302 18.83 -6.49 5.22
N LEU A 303 18.20 -7.27 4.34
CA LEU A 303 17.61 -8.55 4.69
C LEU A 303 18.55 -9.74 4.42
N GLY A 304 19.79 -9.48 3.97
CA GLY A 304 20.75 -10.53 3.65
C GLY A 304 20.30 -11.47 2.52
N LEU A 305 19.44 -10.97 1.62
CA LEU A 305 18.82 -11.77 0.57
C LEU A 305 19.85 -12.16 -0.49
N ARG A 306 19.96 -13.46 -0.76
CA ARG A 306 20.83 -14.04 -1.80
C ARG A 306 20.08 -15.14 -2.58
N PRO A 307 19.29 -14.78 -3.60
CA PRO A 307 18.71 -15.74 -4.53
C PRO A 307 19.79 -16.27 -5.48
N GLY A 308 20.68 -17.12 -4.96
CA GLY A 308 21.77 -17.77 -5.69
C GLY A 308 23.18 -17.31 -5.28
N ASP A 309 24.19 -17.95 -5.86
CA ASP A 309 25.62 -17.73 -5.53
C ASP A 309 26.17 -16.37 -5.98
N GLU A 310 25.46 -15.64 -6.86
CA GLU A 310 25.87 -14.35 -7.46
C GLU A 310 25.05 -13.12 -6.99
N GLY A 311 24.17 -13.27 -5.99
CA GLY A 311 23.29 -12.19 -5.51
C GLY A 311 21.88 -12.21 -6.10
N ILE A 312 21.07 -11.16 -5.88
CA ILE A 312 19.69 -11.09 -6.39
C ILE A 312 19.71 -10.86 -7.90
N LYS A 313 19.27 -11.87 -8.66
CA LYS A 313 18.91 -11.67 -10.06
C LYS A 313 17.54 -11.01 -10.16
N TRP A 314 17.54 -9.69 -10.31
CA TRP A 314 16.32 -8.91 -10.46
C TRP A 314 15.54 -9.30 -11.72
N VAL A 315 14.24 -9.56 -11.56
CA VAL A 315 13.28 -9.86 -12.61
C VAL A 315 12.28 -8.73 -12.70
N ILE A 316 12.17 -8.12 -13.88
CA ILE A 316 11.19 -7.08 -14.17
C ILE A 316 9.79 -7.71 -14.28
N PRO A 317 8.76 -7.20 -13.58
CA PRO A 317 7.40 -7.72 -13.68
C PRO A 317 6.84 -7.66 -15.11
N TYR A 318 5.94 -8.57 -15.43
CA TYR A 318 5.30 -8.61 -16.76
C TYR A 318 4.58 -7.30 -17.12
N SER A 319 3.90 -6.68 -16.15
CA SER A 319 3.16 -5.42 -16.33
C SER A 319 4.04 -4.24 -16.78
N TRP A 320 5.34 -4.29 -16.49
CA TRP A 320 6.25 -3.19 -16.83
C TRP A 320 6.48 -3.06 -18.34
N LYS A 321 6.15 -4.09 -19.12
CA LYS A 321 6.21 -4.05 -20.60
C LYS A 321 5.29 -2.99 -21.21
N SER A 322 4.26 -2.55 -20.49
CA SER A 322 3.27 -1.57 -20.95
C SER A 322 3.30 -0.26 -20.16
N VAL A 323 4.35 0.02 -19.38
CA VAL A 323 4.46 1.26 -18.58
C VAL A 323 4.47 2.51 -19.46
N TYR A 324 5.01 2.42 -20.68
CA TYR A 324 4.98 3.52 -21.66
C TYR A 324 3.77 3.44 -22.62
N GLY A 325 2.76 2.64 -22.28
CA GLY A 325 1.59 2.41 -23.11
C GLY A 325 1.80 1.37 -24.22
N PRO A 326 0.78 1.16 -25.07
CA PRO A 326 0.92 0.33 -26.26
C PRO A 326 1.95 0.94 -27.23
N PRO A 327 2.56 0.13 -28.11
CA PRO A 327 3.41 0.67 -29.17
C PRO A 327 2.65 1.73 -29.96
N PRO A 328 3.32 2.80 -30.41
CA PRO A 328 2.67 3.87 -31.16
C PRO A 328 2.02 3.27 -32.41
N ASP A 329 0.86 3.79 -32.76
CA ASP A 329 0.19 3.41 -34.00
C ASP A 329 1.08 3.80 -35.17
N LEU A 330 1.68 2.80 -35.83
CA LEU A 330 2.62 3.03 -36.92
C LEU A 330 1.97 3.74 -38.13
N SER A 331 0.63 3.83 -38.19
CA SER A 331 -0.07 4.60 -39.22
C SER A 331 0.06 6.12 -39.08
N ILE A 332 0.63 6.62 -37.97
CA ILE A 332 0.87 8.05 -37.73
C ILE A 332 2.23 8.54 -38.25
N PHE A 333 3.10 7.64 -38.72
CA PHE A 333 4.42 7.91 -39.31
C PHE A 333 4.42 7.62 -40.81
#